data_AF-A0A1I0CFC9-F1
#
_entry.id   AF-A0A1I0CFC9-F1
#
_cell.length_a   1.000
_cell.length_b   1.000
_cell.length_c   1.000
_cell.angle_alpha   90.00
_cell.angle_beta   90.00
_cell.angle_gamma   90.00
#
_symmetry.space_group_name_H-M   'P 1'
#
loop_
_entity.id
_entity.type
_entity.pdbx_description
1 polymer ?
#
loop_
_entity_poly.entity_id
_entity_poly.type
_entity_poly.pdbx_seq_one_letter_code
_entity_poly.pdbx_strand_id
1 'polypeptide(L)' 'MKNNQKELIVNLYDLLIKINEEGLEDDEFYEWLNDNYFFEKNLEEIIFELNNAKSKL' A
#
# COMPACT_ATOMS: atom_id res chain seq x y z
N MET A 1 -14.39 -6.77 12.90
CA MET A 1 -13.01 -7.31 12.79
C MET A 1 -12.41 -7.47 14.17
N LYS A 2 -11.60 -8.51 14.37
CA LYS A 2 -10.80 -8.70 15.59
C LYS A 2 -9.68 -7.65 15.65
N ASN A 3 -9.18 -7.30 16.84
CA ASN A 3 -8.12 -6.30 17.00
C ASN A 3 -6.88 -6.60 16.15
N ASN A 4 -6.42 -7.86 16.11
CA ASN A 4 -5.28 -8.26 15.29
C ASN A 4 -5.52 -8.02 13.79
N GLN A 5 -6.77 -8.14 13.31
CA GLN A 5 -7.08 -7.86 11.90
C GLN A 5 -7.03 -6.35 11.61
N LYS A 6 -7.45 -5.51 12.57
CA LYS A 6 -7.33 -4.05 12.44
C LYS A 6 -5.86 -3.64 12.40
N GLU A 7 -5.05 -4.22 13.27
CA GLU A 7 -3.61 -3.97 13.35
C GLU A 7 -2.88 -4.37 12.07
N LEU A 8 -3.23 -5.52 11.48
CA LEU A 8 -2.69 -5.94 10.18
C LEU A 8 -3.00 -4.93 9.06
N ILE A 9 -4.21 -4.36 9.03
CA ILE A 9 -4.57 -3.34 8.04
C ILE A 9 -3.81 -2.04 8.25
N VAL A 10 -3.65 -1.60 9.51
CA VAL A 10 -2.86 -0.41 9.83
C VAL A 10 -1.39 -0.60 9.41
N ASN A 11 -0.79 -1.74 9.75
CA ASN A 11 0.59 -2.05 9.40
C ASN A 11 0.79 -2.15 7.88
N LEU A 12 -0.16 -2.74 7.16
CA LEU A 12 -0.12 -2.80 5.70
C LEU A 12 -0.17 -1.39 5.10
N TYR A 13 -1.09 -0.54 5.55
CA TYR A 13 -1.18 0.85 5.08
C TYR A 13 0.14 1.60 5.29
N ASP A 14 0.71 1.51 6.50
CA ASP A 14 1.96 2.22 6.81
C ASP A 14 3.14 1.69 5.98
N LEU A 15 3.17 0.38 5.66
CA LEU A 15 4.19 -0.20 4.79
C LEU A 15 4.06 0.29 3.34
N LEU A 16 2.84 0.37 2.81
CA LEU A 16 2.59 0.83 1.44
C LEU A 16 2.96 2.31 1.26
N ILE A 17 2.69 3.14 2.28
CA ILE A 17 3.15 4.53 2.28
C ILE A 17 4.67 4.59 2.17
N LYS A 18 5.40 3.81 2.98
CA LYS A 18 6.87 3.77 2.91
C LYS A 18 7.37 3.31 1.55
N ILE A 19 6.76 2.27 0.98
CA ILE A 19 7.10 1.80 -0.36
C ILE A 19 6.91 2.92 -1.40
N ASN A 20 5.79 3.64 -1.32
CA ASN A 20 5.51 4.75 -2.23
C ASN A 20 6.50 5.91 -2.06
N GLU A 21 6.90 6.21 -0.83
CA GLU A 21 7.90 7.24 -0.51
C GLU A 21 9.29 6.88 -1.03
N GLU A 22 9.74 5.63 -0.85
CA GLU A 22 11.03 5.15 -1.36
C GLU A 22 11.06 5.08 -2.89
N GLY A 23 9.89 4.90 -3.53
CA GLY A 23 9.77 4.91 -4.98
C GLY A 23 9.70 6.30 -5.61
N LEU A 24 9.55 7.37 -4.82
CA LEU A 24 9.49 8.73 -5.37
C LEU A 24 10.76 9.04 -6.17
N GLU A 25 10.59 9.28 -7.47
CA GLU A 25 11.68 9.54 -8.43
C GLU A 25 12.56 8.33 -8.78
N ASP A 26 12.14 7.10 -8.42
CA ASP A 26 12.81 5.85 -8.81
C ASP A 26 11.94 5.05 -9.79
N ASP A 27 12.08 5.38 -11.08
CA ASP A 27 11.34 4.73 -12.16
C ASP A 27 11.67 3.23 -12.26
N GLU A 28 12.91 2.81 -11.95
CA GLU A 28 13.32 1.39 -11.97
C GLU A 28 12.61 0.61 -10.86
N PHE A 29 12.48 1.21 -9.67
CA PHE A 29 11.72 0.63 -8.58
C PHE A 29 10.23 0.50 -8.91
N TYR A 30 9.63 1.51 -9.56
CA TYR A 30 8.23 1.43 -10.00
C TYR A 30 8.01 0.38 -11.10
N GLU A 31 8.92 0.28 -12.07
CA GLU A 31 8.89 -0.79 -13.07
C GLU A 31 9.02 -2.17 -12.39
N TRP A 32 9.95 -2.31 -11.45
CA TRP A 32 10.10 -3.54 -10.67
C TRP A 32 8.85 -3.89 -9.86
N LEU A 33 8.19 -2.92 -9.22
CA LEU A 33 6.93 -3.14 -8.49
C LEU A 33 5.81 -3.63 -9.40
N ASN A 34 5.69 -3.03 -10.59
CA ASN A 34 4.69 -3.42 -11.59
C ASN A 34 4.97 -4.84 -12.13
N ASP A 35 6.22 -5.14 -12.47
CA ASP A 35 6.63 -6.43 -13.03
C ASP A 35 6.53 -7.57 -12.01
N ASN A 36 6.70 -7.28 -10.72
CA ASN A 36 6.62 -8.26 -9.65
C ASN A 36 5.22 -8.38 -9.05
N TYR A 37 4.18 -7.88 -9.75
CA TYR A 37 2.78 -8.19 -9.52
C TYR A 37 2.30 -7.94 -8.09
N PHE A 38 2.78 -6.90 -7.43
CA PHE A 38 2.21 -6.59 -6.12
C PHE A 38 0.73 -6.18 -6.26
N PHE A 39 0.34 -5.57 -7.38
CA PHE A 39 -0.96 -4.95 -7.52
C PHE A 39 -1.51 -4.99 -8.96
N GLU A 40 -2.76 -5.44 -9.15
CA GLU A 40 -3.50 -5.28 -10.42
C GLU A 40 -3.92 -3.81 -10.67
N LYS A 41 -3.81 -2.96 -9.65
CA LYS A 41 -4.09 -1.52 -9.63
C LYS A 41 -2.81 -0.74 -9.32
N ASN A 42 -2.76 0.55 -9.61
CA ASN A 42 -1.59 1.34 -9.21
C ASN A 42 -1.47 1.44 -7.66
N LEU A 43 -0.25 1.66 -7.17
CA LEU A 43 0.04 1.72 -5.74
C LEU A 43 -0.77 2.81 -5.01
N GLU A 44 -0.94 3.97 -5.64
CA GLU A 44 -1.72 5.09 -5.09
C GLU A 44 -3.20 4.74 -4.87
N GLU A 45 -3.84 4.05 -5.81
CA GLU A 45 -5.24 3.61 -5.71
C GLU A 45 -5.41 2.65 -4.54
N ILE A 46 -4.43 1.78 -4.31
CA ILE A 46 -4.47 0.80 -3.21
C ILE A 46 -4.25 1.48 -1.86
N ILE A 47 -3.31 2.42 -1.77
CA ILE A 47 -3.13 3.26 -0.59
C ILE A 47 -4.44 3.99 -0.26
N PHE A 48 -5.11 4.55 -1.28
CA PHE A 48 -6.38 5.25 -1.12
C PHE A 48 -7.51 4.33 -0.63
N GLU A 49 -7.68 3.16 -1.25
CA GLU A 49 -8.70 2.17 -0.84
C GLU A 49 -8.45 1.65 0.58
N LEU A 50 -7.19 1.36 0.93
CA LEU A 50 -6.82 0.93 2.28
C LEU A 50 -7.01 2.04 3.32
N ASN A 51 -6.70 3.29 3.00
CA ASN A 51 -6.98 4.41 3.89
C ASN A 51 -8.49 4.53 4.17
N ASN A 52 -9.31 4.44 3.12
CA ASN A 52 -10.76 4.49 3.24
C ASN A 52 -11.31 3.33 4.09
N ALA A 53 -10.72 2.13 3.98
CA ALA A 53 -11.06 1.01 4.84
C ALA A 53 -10.62 1.25 6.29
N LYS A 54 -9.39 1.73 6.50
CA LYS A 54 -8.80 2.08 7.81
C LYS A 54 -9.63 3.12 8.55
N SER A 55 -10.11 4.17 7.87
CA SER A 55 -10.96 5.21 8.48
C SER A 55 -12.33 4.72 8.95
N LYS A 56 -12.75 3.51 8.54
CA LYS A 56 -14.03 2.89 8.94
C LYS A 56 -13.86 1.85 10.06
N LEU A 57 -12.64 1.65 10.58
CA LEU A 57 -12.32 0.69 11.66
C LEU A 57 -12.51 1.29 13.06
#